data_AF-A0A4R5D1L2-F1
#
_entry.id   AF-A0A4R5D1L2-F1
#
_cell.length_a   1.000
_cell.length_b   1.000
_cell.length_c   1.000
_cell.angle_alpha   90.00
_cell.angle_beta   90.00
_cell.angle_gamma   90.00
#
_symmetry.space_group_name_H-M   'P 1'
#
loop_
_entity.id
_entity.type
_entity.pdbx_description
1 polymer ?
#
loop_
_entity_poly.entity_id
_entity_poly.type
_entity_poly.pdbx_seq_one_letter_code
_entity_poly.pdbx_strand_id
1 'polypeptide(L)'
;MNKIFTFLLLFILGIAQAQQLNCTVTVDSQRLGATNQQIFKSLETAITEFVNKTDWTGVAVKQNEKINCSMYITISSNSSDQFTATIQVQSSRPIFNSSYSSPVFNYNDKDFNFRYTEFENLIFSPTTFDSNLVSVLAFYSYVILAMDADTFVLESGNPNFEIAQNISNVAQQGGSKGWSQADGNQTRFFLINDMLSPTFKQIRQTVFDYHTGLDVMTKEVKIAKEKIKVAVMNLSRLNALRPNAFLTRVFFDAKSDEIVSVFSGGPSITVSDLVDNLNKISPLNSSKWMSIKQ
;
A
#
# COMPACT_ATOMS: atom_id res chain seq x y z
N MET A 1 -53.11 -0.79 1.40
CA MET A 1 -52.10 -0.93 0.33
C MET A 1 -50.91 0.01 0.49
N ASN A 2 -51.09 1.28 0.85
CA ASN A 2 -49.97 2.24 0.94
C ASN A 2 -48.89 1.88 1.99
N LYS A 3 -49.26 1.22 3.10
CA LYS A 3 -48.29 0.78 4.13
C LYS A 3 -47.39 -0.39 3.69
N ILE A 4 -47.86 -1.22 2.76
CA ILE A 4 -47.07 -2.33 2.18
C ILE A 4 -46.05 -1.75 1.19
N PHE A 5 -46.45 -0.74 0.40
CA PHE A 5 -45.54 -0.06 -0.52
C PHE A 5 -44.40 0.67 0.21
N THR A 6 -44.66 1.28 1.37
CA THR A 6 -43.62 1.92 2.20
C THR A 6 -42.66 0.90 2.81
N PHE A 7 -43.15 -0.28 3.21
CA PHE A 7 -42.31 -1.36 3.73
C PHE A 7 -41.46 -2.01 2.62
N LEU A 8 -41.99 -2.11 1.39
CA LEU A 8 -41.24 -2.57 0.23
C LEU A 8 -40.15 -1.56 -0.20
N LEU A 9 -40.42 -0.25 -0.08
CA LEU A 9 -39.45 0.80 -0.40
C LEU A 9 -38.25 0.81 0.57
N LEU A 10 -38.49 0.45 1.83
CA LEU A 10 -37.45 0.30 2.86
C LEU A 10 -36.54 -0.92 2.65
N PHE A 11 -37.02 -1.96 1.97
CA PHE A 11 -36.21 -3.12 1.56
C PHE A 11 -35.40 -2.88 0.27
N ILE A 12 -35.69 -1.80 -0.48
CA ILE A 12 -34.99 -1.42 -1.73
C ILE A 12 -33.83 -0.46 -1.47
N LEU A 13 -33.71 0.09 -0.25
CA LEU A 13 -32.44 0.67 0.24
C LEU A 13 -31.49 -0.49 0.55
N GLY A 14 -31.06 -1.14 -0.54
CA GLY A 14 -30.26 -2.33 -0.54
C GLY A 14 -29.01 -2.14 0.29
N ILE A 15 -28.63 -3.23 0.91
CA ILE A 15 -27.36 -3.46 1.58
C ILE A 15 -26.26 -3.18 0.55
N ALA A 16 -25.84 -1.92 0.44
CA ALA A 16 -24.70 -1.57 -0.40
C ALA A 16 -23.50 -2.25 0.25
N GLN A 17 -23.05 -3.33 -0.36
CA GLN A 17 -21.80 -3.99 0.00
C GLN A 17 -20.69 -2.99 -0.31
N ALA A 18 -20.23 -2.28 0.71
CA ALA A 18 -19.12 -1.36 0.59
C ALA A 18 -17.83 -2.17 0.44
N GLN A 19 -17.10 -1.93 -0.64
CA GLN A 19 -15.88 -2.65 -1.00
C GLN A 19 -14.94 -1.64 -1.62
N GLN A 20 -13.83 -1.34 -0.96
CA GLN A 20 -12.98 -0.21 -1.33
C GLN A 20 -11.80 -0.60 -2.23
N LEU A 21 -11.48 -1.90 -2.29
CA LEU A 21 -10.30 -2.41 -2.99
C LEU A 21 -10.68 -3.16 -4.27
N ASN A 22 -9.84 -3.01 -5.29
CA ASN A 22 -9.77 -3.83 -6.48
C ASN A 22 -8.37 -4.47 -6.54
N CYS A 23 -8.18 -5.50 -5.71
CA CYS A 23 -6.91 -6.17 -5.47
C CYS A 23 -6.76 -7.42 -6.33
N THR A 24 -5.70 -7.49 -7.13
CA THR A 24 -5.27 -8.73 -7.78
C THR A 24 -4.36 -9.51 -6.83
N VAL A 25 -4.78 -10.71 -6.45
CA VAL A 25 -3.98 -11.60 -5.60
C VAL A 25 -3.34 -12.68 -6.48
N THR A 26 -2.09 -13.01 -6.19
CA THR A 26 -1.39 -14.11 -6.88
C THR A 26 -0.58 -14.89 -5.88
N VAL A 27 -0.76 -16.21 -5.85
CA VAL A 27 0.03 -17.13 -5.02
C VAL A 27 1.00 -17.90 -5.90
N ASP A 28 2.28 -17.55 -5.82
CA ASP A 28 3.36 -18.25 -6.50
C ASP A 28 3.94 -19.36 -5.62
N SER A 29 3.68 -20.60 -6.05
CA SER A 29 4.23 -21.82 -5.48
C SER A 29 5.12 -22.59 -6.47
N GLN A 30 5.57 -21.97 -7.57
CA GLN A 30 6.31 -22.66 -8.65
C GLN A 30 7.64 -23.29 -8.19
N ARG A 31 8.23 -22.76 -7.12
CA ARG A 31 9.47 -23.28 -6.52
C ARG A 31 9.25 -24.55 -5.70
N LEU A 32 8.02 -24.82 -5.31
CA LEU A 32 7.64 -26.07 -4.66
C LEU A 32 7.45 -27.11 -5.77
N GLY A 33 7.94 -28.34 -5.55
CA GLY A 33 7.73 -29.43 -6.51
C GLY A 33 6.25 -29.76 -6.74
N ALA A 34 5.96 -30.88 -7.42
CA ALA A 34 4.59 -31.32 -7.73
C ALA A 34 3.77 -31.79 -6.50
N THR A 35 3.76 -31.01 -5.42
CA THR A 35 2.90 -31.17 -4.25
C THR A 35 1.54 -30.51 -4.53
N ASN A 36 0.51 -30.99 -3.82
CA ASN A 36 -0.91 -30.65 -3.95
C ASN A 36 -1.17 -29.17 -4.38
N GLN A 37 -1.33 -28.93 -5.68
CA GLN A 37 -1.55 -27.58 -6.24
C GLN A 37 -2.91 -26.99 -5.85
N GLN A 38 -3.83 -27.82 -5.37
CA GLN A 38 -5.18 -27.39 -5.01
C GLN A 38 -5.19 -26.45 -3.80
N ILE A 39 -4.34 -26.71 -2.80
CA ILE A 39 -4.28 -25.88 -1.59
C ILE A 39 -3.87 -24.43 -1.91
N PHE A 40 -2.95 -24.23 -2.86
CA PHE A 40 -2.51 -22.90 -3.28
C PHE A 40 -3.58 -22.15 -4.07
N LYS A 41 -4.34 -22.85 -4.93
CA LYS A 41 -5.49 -22.27 -5.63
C LYS A 41 -6.62 -21.90 -4.68
N SER A 42 -6.88 -22.77 -3.70
CA SER A 42 -7.84 -22.51 -2.62
C SER A 42 -7.42 -21.27 -1.82
N LEU A 43 -6.15 -21.19 -1.42
CA LEU A 43 -5.58 -20.05 -0.71
C LEU A 43 -5.73 -18.75 -1.52
N GLU A 44 -5.34 -18.76 -2.80
CA GLU A 44 -5.47 -17.59 -3.67
C GLU A 44 -6.92 -17.11 -3.77
N THR A 45 -7.87 -18.04 -3.91
CA THR A 45 -9.30 -17.73 -3.95
C THR A 45 -9.77 -17.13 -2.63
N ALA A 46 -9.43 -17.76 -1.50
CA ALA A 46 -9.84 -17.29 -0.17
C ALA A 46 -9.30 -15.89 0.14
N ILE A 47 -8.03 -15.62 -0.19
CA ILE A 47 -7.44 -14.28 -0.02
C ILE A 47 -8.08 -13.27 -0.96
N THR A 48 -8.31 -13.64 -2.23
CA THR A 48 -8.98 -12.76 -3.21
C THR A 48 -10.36 -12.34 -2.73
N GLU A 49 -11.14 -13.30 -2.23
CA GLU A 49 -12.47 -13.03 -1.68
C GLU A 49 -12.39 -12.18 -0.41
N PHE A 50 -11.50 -12.53 0.52
CA PHE A 50 -11.31 -11.78 1.74
C PHE A 50 -10.96 -10.32 1.48
N VAL A 51 -9.97 -10.04 0.63
CA VAL A 51 -9.50 -8.66 0.38
C VAL A 51 -10.55 -7.83 -0.36
N ASN A 52 -11.20 -8.41 -1.37
CA ASN A 52 -12.09 -7.66 -2.27
C ASN A 52 -13.57 -7.64 -1.83
N LYS A 53 -14.00 -8.57 -0.97
CA LYS A 53 -15.40 -8.64 -0.49
C LYS A 53 -15.57 -8.14 0.94
N THR A 54 -14.48 -8.00 1.71
CA THR A 54 -14.55 -7.37 3.04
C THR A 54 -14.88 -5.88 2.89
N ASP A 55 -15.81 -5.43 3.72
CA ASP A 55 -16.09 -4.01 3.89
C ASP A 55 -15.13 -3.43 4.93
N TRP A 56 -14.16 -2.66 4.45
CA TRP A 56 -13.09 -2.13 5.29
C TRP A 56 -13.48 -0.85 6.02
N THR A 57 -14.38 -0.05 5.45
CA THR A 57 -14.68 1.31 5.94
C THR A 57 -16.16 1.61 6.14
N GLY A 58 -17.08 0.75 5.67
CA GLY A 58 -18.52 1.04 5.65
C GLY A 58 -18.94 1.98 4.51
N VAL A 59 -17.99 2.54 3.76
CA VAL A 59 -18.27 3.55 2.73
C VAL A 59 -18.40 2.89 1.37
N ALA A 60 -19.59 2.98 0.78
CA ALA A 60 -19.82 2.50 -0.58
C ALA A 60 -19.09 3.38 -1.59
N VAL A 61 -18.29 2.75 -2.45
CA VAL A 61 -17.56 3.41 -3.56
C VAL A 61 -17.97 2.81 -4.89
N LYS A 62 -17.89 3.59 -5.96
CA LYS A 62 -18.14 3.08 -7.32
C LYS A 62 -16.98 2.20 -7.77
N GLN A 63 -17.23 1.32 -8.75
CA GLN A 63 -16.21 0.42 -9.27
C GLN A 63 -14.96 1.15 -9.81
N ASN A 64 -15.11 2.36 -10.36
CA ASN A 64 -14.02 3.20 -10.85
C ASN A 64 -13.32 4.02 -9.75
N GLU A 65 -13.88 4.04 -8.53
CA GLU A 65 -13.32 4.70 -7.34
C GLU A 65 -12.61 3.69 -6.43
N LYS A 66 -12.72 2.38 -6.71
CA LYS A 66 -11.96 1.34 -6.00
C LYS A 66 -10.47 1.51 -6.22
N ILE A 67 -9.69 1.31 -5.17
CA ILE A 67 -8.23 1.43 -5.23
C ILE A 67 -7.67 0.19 -5.92
N ASN A 68 -6.88 0.40 -6.98
CA ASN A 68 -6.20 -0.69 -7.67
C ASN A 68 -4.96 -1.11 -6.88
N CYS A 69 -4.91 -2.37 -6.48
CA CYS A 69 -3.79 -2.94 -5.74
C CYS A 69 -3.46 -4.36 -6.16
N SER A 70 -2.30 -4.85 -5.72
CA SER A 70 -1.90 -6.23 -5.90
C SER A 70 -1.21 -6.78 -4.65
N MET A 71 -1.42 -8.07 -4.41
CA MET A 71 -0.76 -8.84 -3.35
C MET A 71 -0.18 -10.10 -3.99
N TYR A 72 1.13 -10.10 -4.17
CA TYR A 72 1.87 -11.22 -4.74
C TYR A 72 2.56 -11.99 -3.61
N ILE A 73 2.11 -13.22 -3.37
CA ILE A 73 2.58 -14.07 -2.28
C ILE A 73 3.49 -15.13 -2.88
N THR A 74 4.72 -15.22 -2.39
CA THR A 74 5.67 -16.25 -2.80
C THR A 74 5.83 -17.28 -1.69
N ILE A 75 5.40 -18.51 -1.93
CA ILE A 75 5.55 -19.61 -0.97
C ILE A 75 6.92 -20.26 -1.17
N SER A 76 7.75 -20.25 -0.13
CA SER A 76 9.08 -20.88 -0.14
C SER A 76 9.07 -22.32 0.38
N SER A 77 8.18 -22.63 1.33
CA SER A 77 7.97 -23.99 1.82
C SER A 77 6.62 -24.11 2.52
N ASN A 78 6.12 -25.34 2.64
CA ASN A 78 4.95 -25.65 3.46
C ASN A 78 5.16 -26.98 4.22
N SER A 79 4.59 -27.07 5.42
CA SER A 79 4.53 -28.28 6.22
C SER A 79 3.11 -28.43 6.79
N SER A 80 2.34 -29.36 6.23
CA SER A 80 0.91 -29.50 6.51
C SER A 80 0.15 -28.19 6.27
N ASP A 81 -0.38 -27.56 7.31
CA ASP A 81 -1.12 -26.30 7.30
C ASP A 81 -0.24 -25.06 7.50
N GLN A 82 1.06 -25.22 7.73
CA GLN A 82 2.00 -24.11 7.96
C GLN A 82 2.74 -23.73 6.68
N PHE A 83 2.80 -22.44 6.38
CA PHE A 83 3.42 -21.86 5.19
C PHE A 83 4.51 -20.88 5.57
N THR A 84 5.66 -20.99 4.91
CA THR A 84 6.71 -19.97 4.92
C THR A 84 6.64 -19.19 3.62
N ALA A 85 6.38 -17.89 3.72
CA ALA A 85 6.13 -17.05 2.56
C ALA A 85 6.61 -15.61 2.75
N THR A 86 6.67 -14.90 1.63
CA THR A 86 6.83 -13.45 1.57
C THR A 86 5.65 -12.86 0.81
N ILE A 87 5.31 -11.60 1.07
CA ILE A 87 4.25 -10.90 0.36
C ILE A 87 4.75 -9.55 -0.18
N GLN A 88 4.56 -9.35 -1.47
CA GLN A 88 4.78 -8.07 -2.14
C GLN A 88 3.43 -7.38 -2.30
N VAL A 89 3.28 -6.23 -1.66
CA VAL A 89 2.05 -5.44 -1.69
C VAL A 89 2.27 -4.19 -2.51
N GLN A 90 1.36 -3.90 -3.44
CA GLN A 90 1.42 -2.71 -4.28
C GLN A 90 0.06 -2.04 -4.37
N SER A 91 0.03 -0.72 -4.51
CA SER A 91 -1.18 0.03 -4.85
C SER A 91 -0.87 1.16 -5.83
N SER A 92 -1.89 1.60 -6.55
CA SER A 92 -1.76 2.68 -7.52
C SER A 92 -3.03 3.52 -7.60
N ARG A 93 -2.83 4.79 -7.94
CA ARG A 93 -3.87 5.81 -8.09
C ARG A 93 -3.90 6.31 -9.54
N PRO A 94 -5.08 6.31 -10.20
CA PRO A 94 -5.26 6.98 -11.48
C PRO A 94 -4.99 8.49 -11.37
N ILE A 95 -4.24 9.05 -12.30
CA ILE A 95 -4.01 10.50 -12.35
C ILE A 95 -5.16 11.23 -13.03
N PHE A 96 -5.52 12.39 -12.49
CA PHE A 96 -6.66 13.16 -12.95
C PHE A 96 -6.60 13.44 -14.46
N ASN A 97 -7.69 13.11 -15.16
CA ASN A 97 -7.86 13.30 -16.60
C ASN A 97 -6.75 12.63 -17.45
N SER A 98 -6.24 11.49 -16.99
CA SER A 98 -5.18 10.71 -17.65
C SER A 98 -5.48 9.21 -17.60
N SER A 99 -4.91 8.45 -18.54
CA SER A 99 -4.88 6.98 -18.49
C SER A 99 -3.72 6.45 -17.62
N TYR A 100 -2.87 7.33 -17.11
CA TYR A 100 -1.71 6.97 -16.31
C TYR A 100 -2.12 6.61 -14.87
N SER A 101 -1.60 5.48 -14.37
CA SER A 101 -1.74 5.07 -12.97
C SER A 101 -0.40 5.24 -12.25
N SER A 102 -0.41 6.06 -11.20
CA SER A 102 0.78 6.36 -10.40
C SER A 102 0.91 5.36 -9.25
N PRO A 103 2.07 4.71 -9.06
CA PRO A 103 2.31 3.79 -7.95
C PRO A 103 2.32 4.55 -6.61
N VAL A 104 1.50 4.13 -5.64
CA VAL A 104 1.39 4.80 -4.33
C VAL A 104 2.18 4.04 -3.26
N PHE A 105 2.05 2.72 -3.23
CA PHE A 105 2.74 1.85 -2.28
C PHE A 105 3.37 0.67 -3.03
N ASN A 106 4.57 0.27 -2.61
CA ASN A 106 5.28 -0.89 -3.12
C ASN A 106 6.22 -1.41 -2.03
N TYR A 107 5.85 -2.49 -1.35
CA TYR A 107 6.62 -3.02 -0.22
C TYR A 107 6.66 -4.56 -0.21
N ASN A 108 7.87 -5.10 -0.10
CA ASN A 108 8.11 -6.53 0.05
C ASN A 108 8.30 -6.87 1.53
N ASP A 109 7.29 -7.52 2.11
CA ASP A 109 7.34 -8.06 3.45
C ASP A 109 7.86 -9.49 3.43
N LYS A 110 9.00 -9.69 4.10
CA LYS A 110 9.69 -10.97 4.17
C LYS A 110 9.22 -11.84 5.33
N ASP A 111 8.45 -11.29 6.27
CA ASP A 111 8.02 -11.95 7.49
C ASP A 111 6.54 -12.33 7.40
N PHE A 112 6.18 -13.13 6.39
CA PHE A 112 4.81 -13.56 6.12
C PHE A 112 4.62 -15.08 6.23
N ASN A 113 4.91 -15.60 7.43
CA ASN A 113 4.62 -16.99 7.75
C ASN A 113 3.20 -17.11 8.32
N PHE A 114 2.43 -18.11 7.90
CA PHE A 114 1.05 -18.25 8.33
C PHE A 114 0.57 -19.69 8.33
N ARG A 115 -0.60 -19.92 8.96
CA ARG A 115 -1.33 -21.17 8.87
C ARG A 115 -2.54 -20.99 7.94
N TYR A 116 -2.82 -22.00 7.13
CA TYR A 116 -4.03 -22.05 6.31
C TYR A 116 -4.49 -23.50 6.11
N THR A 117 -5.79 -23.71 6.25
CA THR A 117 -6.45 -24.98 5.91
C THR A 117 -7.29 -24.82 4.65
N GLU A 118 -7.37 -25.87 3.83
CA GLU A 118 -8.08 -25.80 2.56
C GLU A 118 -9.57 -25.44 2.79
N PHE A 119 -10.07 -24.48 2.02
CA PHE A 119 -11.43 -23.93 2.14
C PHE A 119 -11.73 -23.21 3.47
N GLU A 120 -10.69 -22.80 4.21
CA GLU A 120 -10.87 -21.97 5.39
C GLU A 120 -11.49 -20.62 5.01
N ASN A 121 -12.58 -20.27 5.70
CA ASN A 121 -13.19 -18.96 5.55
C ASN A 121 -12.41 -17.93 6.36
N LEU A 122 -11.85 -16.93 5.68
CA LEU A 122 -11.08 -15.86 6.32
C LEU A 122 -12.04 -14.79 6.85
N ILE A 123 -12.00 -14.54 8.15
CA ILE A 123 -12.85 -13.53 8.81
C ILE A 123 -11.95 -12.61 9.62
N PHE A 124 -12.12 -11.29 9.43
CA PHE A 124 -11.39 -10.28 10.19
C PHE A 124 -12.18 -9.85 11.43
N SER A 125 -11.49 -9.79 12.56
CA SER A 125 -11.96 -9.20 13.80
C SER A 125 -10.95 -8.13 14.25
N PRO A 126 -11.36 -6.86 14.45
CA PRO A 126 -10.44 -5.80 14.82
C PRO A 126 -9.94 -5.90 16.26
N THR A 127 -10.58 -6.70 17.10
CA THR A 127 -10.28 -6.81 18.54
C THR A 127 -9.60 -8.11 18.93
N THR A 128 -9.52 -9.10 18.04
CA THR A 128 -8.94 -10.41 18.33
C THR A 128 -7.87 -10.79 17.31
N PHE A 129 -6.81 -11.44 17.80
CA PHE A 129 -5.82 -12.07 16.94
C PHE A 129 -6.23 -13.53 16.71
N ASP A 130 -6.75 -13.83 15.51
CA ASP A 130 -7.16 -15.19 15.15
C ASP A 130 -6.13 -15.88 14.25
N SER A 131 -5.60 -15.16 13.25
CA SER A 131 -4.65 -15.70 12.29
C SER A 131 -3.66 -14.64 11.81
N ASN A 132 -2.39 -15.03 11.64
CA ASN A 132 -1.39 -14.14 11.05
C ASN A 132 -1.70 -13.84 9.57
N LEU A 133 -2.28 -14.81 8.84
CA LEU A 133 -2.71 -14.60 7.45
C LEU A 133 -3.71 -13.43 7.37
N VAL A 134 -4.78 -13.53 8.15
CA VAL A 134 -5.84 -12.52 8.22
C VAL A 134 -5.29 -11.17 8.69
N SER A 135 -4.47 -11.17 9.74
CA SER A 135 -3.93 -9.93 10.33
C SER A 135 -3.03 -9.17 9.36
N VAL A 136 -2.14 -9.87 8.64
CA VAL A 136 -1.26 -9.23 7.64
C VAL A 136 -2.06 -8.68 6.47
N LEU A 137 -3.03 -9.45 5.95
CA LEU A 137 -3.87 -9.00 4.84
C LEU A 137 -4.71 -7.77 5.24
N ALA A 138 -5.35 -7.81 6.42
CA ALA A 138 -6.12 -6.68 6.94
C ALA A 138 -5.24 -5.44 7.19
N PHE A 139 -4.05 -5.62 7.78
CA PHE A 139 -3.08 -4.55 7.99
C PHE A 139 -2.74 -3.85 6.66
N TYR A 140 -2.41 -4.61 5.62
CA TYR A 140 -2.07 -4.03 4.32
C TYR A 140 -3.27 -3.40 3.60
N SER A 141 -4.47 -3.95 3.74
CA SER A 141 -5.69 -3.30 3.25
C SER A 141 -5.86 -1.90 3.85
N TYR A 142 -5.72 -1.76 5.17
CA TYR A 142 -5.82 -0.45 5.84
C TYR A 142 -4.66 0.49 5.52
N VAL A 143 -3.43 -0.02 5.35
CA VAL A 143 -2.30 0.80 4.88
C VAL A 143 -2.54 1.32 3.47
N ILE A 144 -3.05 0.50 2.55
CA ILE A 144 -3.40 0.92 1.19
C ILE A 144 -4.46 2.03 1.23
N LEU A 145 -5.53 1.84 2.00
CA LEU A 145 -6.61 2.82 2.16
C LEU A 145 -6.09 4.15 2.72
N ALA A 146 -5.22 4.09 3.73
CA ALA A 146 -4.63 5.27 4.35
C ALA A 146 -3.72 6.03 3.38
N MET A 147 -2.82 5.32 2.69
CA MET A 147 -1.89 5.93 1.75
C MET A 147 -2.60 6.52 0.54
N ASP A 148 -3.65 5.88 0.03
CA ASP A 148 -4.46 6.42 -1.06
C ASP A 148 -5.14 7.73 -0.63
N ALA A 149 -5.79 7.76 0.53
CA ALA A 149 -6.43 8.97 1.06
C ALA A 149 -5.45 10.15 1.18
N ASP A 150 -4.25 9.90 1.69
CA ASP A 150 -3.20 10.92 1.81
C ASP A 150 -2.75 11.53 0.47
N THR A 151 -2.91 10.81 -0.64
CA THR A 151 -2.61 11.38 -1.98
C THR A 151 -3.60 12.47 -2.41
N PHE A 152 -4.83 12.46 -1.87
CA PHE A 152 -5.89 13.40 -2.20
C PHE A 152 -6.01 14.54 -1.20
N VAL A 153 -5.88 14.23 0.09
CA VAL A 153 -5.98 15.20 1.18
C VAL A 153 -4.92 14.85 2.22
N LEU A 154 -4.04 15.81 2.50
CA LEU A 154 -2.97 15.68 3.48
C LEU A 154 -3.50 15.13 4.82
N GLU A 155 -2.90 14.04 5.28
CA GLU A 155 -3.18 13.37 6.55
C GLU A 155 -4.59 12.76 6.70
N SER A 156 -5.39 12.73 5.63
CA SER A 156 -6.73 12.12 5.66
C SER A 156 -6.74 10.61 5.86
N GLY A 157 -5.59 9.94 5.68
CA GLY A 157 -5.42 8.51 5.94
C GLY A 157 -5.36 8.12 7.42
N ASN A 158 -5.34 9.08 8.36
CA ASN A 158 -5.20 8.80 9.80
C ASN A 158 -6.16 7.73 10.34
N PRO A 159 -7.48 7.76 10.06
CA PRO A 159 -8.39 6.76 10.61
C PRO A 159 -8.00 5.32 10.22
N ASN A 160 -7.55 5.13 8.98
CA ASN A 160 -7.12 3.81 8.50
C ASN A 160 -5.76 3.40 9.07
N PHE A 161 -4.83 4.35 9.22
CA PHE A 161 -3.55 4.06 9.88
C PHE A 161 -3.73 3.70 11.36
N GLU A 162 -4.64 4.35 12.08
CA GLU A 162 -4.95 4.01 13.47
C GLU A 162 -5.52 2.59 13.59
N ILE A 163 -6.37 2.16 12.66
CA ILE A 163 -6.85 0.78 12.61
C ILE A 163 -5.69 -0.19 12.32
N ALA A 164 -4.83 0.11 11.34
CA ALA A 164 -3.64 -0.70 11.06
C ALA A 164 -2.69 -0.78 12.27
N GLN A 165 -2.56 0.29 13.05
CA GLN A 165 -1.76 0.31 14.27
C GLN A 165 -2.39 -0.59 15.33
N ASN A 166 -3.72 -0.55 15.48
CA ASN A 166 -4.44 -1.45 16.38
C ASN A 166 -4.26 -2.92 15.97
N ILE A 167 -4.32 -3.25 14.69
CA ILE A 167 -4.02 -4.61 14.18
C ILE A 167 -2.59 -5.01 14.59
N SER A 168 -1.60 -4.12 14.40
CA SER A 168 -0.22 -4.39 14.81
C SER A 168 -0.08 -4.60 16.32
N ASN A 169 -0.86 -3.90 17.14
CA ASN A 169 -0.84 -4.06 18.60
C ASN A 169 -1.46 -5.39 19.05
N VAL A 170 -2.61 -5.76 18.46
CA VAL A 170 -3.29 -7.02 18.75
C VAL A 170 -2.47 -8.22 18.27
N ALA A 171 -1.84 -8.11 17.09
CA ALA A 171 -1.07 -9.21 16.49
C ALA A 171 0.25 -9.54 17.20
N GLN A 172 0.77 -8.66 18.06
CA GLN A 172 1.94 -8.95 18.90
C GLN A 172 1.71 -10.17 19.80
N GLN A 173 0.48 -10.42 20.24
CA GLN A 173 0.13 -11.57 21.08
C GLN A 173 0.27 -12.91 20.33
N GLY A 174 0.22 -12.88 19.00
CA GLY A 174 0.33 -14.05 18.13
C GLY A 174 1.74 -14.61 17.96
N GLY A 175 2.77 -13.90 18.42
CA GLY A 175 4.17 -14.35 18.37
C GLY A 175 4.78 -14.48 16.97
N SER A 176 4.06 -14.07 15.92
CA SER A 176 4.59 -14.05 14.55
C SER A 176 5.52 -12.85 14.34
N LYS A 177 6.61 -13.05 13.60
CA LYS A 177 7.58 -11.98 13.30
C LYS A 177 6.96 -10.84 12.51
N GLY A 178 7.45 -9.63 12.75
CA GLY A 178 7.11 -8.41 12.02
C GLY A 178 6.13 -7.50 12.76
N TRP A 179 5.60 -7.96 13.90
CA TRP A 179 4.63 -7.21 14.72
C TRP A 179 5.26 -6.52 15.93
N SER A 180 6.50 -6.83 16.27
CA SER A 180 7.18 -6.25 17.43
C SER A 180 8.41 -5.42 17.05
N GLN A 181 8.86 -4.59 17.98
CA GLN A 181 10.10 -3.82 17.84
C GLN A 181 11.34 -4.71 17.74
N ALA A 182 11.31 -5.92 18.32
CA ALA A 182 12.43 -6.84 18.37
C ALA A 182 12.67 -7.57 17.04
N ASP A 183 11.72 -7.54 16.11
CA ASP A 183 11.76 -8.30 14.85
C ASP A 183 12.61 -7.63 13.74
N GLY A 184 13.19 -6.46 14.03
CA GLY A 184 14.05 -5.70 13.12
C GLY A 184 13.45 -4.35 12.71
N ASN A 185 14.20 -3.57 11.95
CA ASN A 185 13.90 -2.15 11.68
C ASN A 185 13.03 -1.91 10.43
N GLN A 186 12.71 -2.96 9.66
CA GLN A 186 11.91 -2.90 8.43
C GLN A 186 10.73 -3.85 8.55
N THR A 187 9.87 -3.59 9.52
CA THR A 187 8.76 -4.45 9.91
C THR A 187 7.44 -3.70 9.82
N ARG A 188 6.32 -4.43 9.84
CA ARG A 188 4.97 -3.85 9.90
C ARG A 188 4.81 -2.94 11.13
N PHE A 189 5.41 -3.32 12.25
CA PHE A 189 5.47 -2.51 13.48
C PHE A 189 6.10 -1.13 13.22
N PHE A 190 7.30 -1.06 12.65
CA PHE A 190 7.94 0.24 12.39
C PHE A 190 7.23 1.00 11.26
N LEU A 191 6.76 0.31 10.22
CA LEU A 191 6.01 0.92 9.12
C LEU A 191 4.85 1.76 9.65
N ILE A 192 4.00 1.18 10.50
CA ILE A 192 2.79 1.88 10.95
C ILE A 192 3.05 2.93 12.02
N ASN A 193 3.95 2.64 12.97
CA ASN A 193 4.30 3.58 14.02
C ASN A 193 5.00 4.83 13.46
N ASP A 194 5.87 4.66 12.45
CA ASP A 194 6.52 5.79 11.81
C ASP A 194 5.52 6.60 10.97
N MET A 195 4.54 5.97 10.31
CA MET A 195 3.51 6.69 9.51
C MET A 195 2.63 7.62 10.37
N LEU A 196 2.36 7.24 11.61
CA LEU A 196 1.59 8.05 12.58
C LEU A 196 2.46 9.02 13.38
N SER A 197 3.79 8.88 13.35
CA SER A 197 4.69 9.70 14.14
C SER A 197 4.88 11.08 13.52
N PRO A 198 4.74 12.18 14.31
CA PRO A 198 5.02 13.54 13.84
C PRO A 198 6.44 13.73 13.29
N THR A 199 7.39 12.89 13.71
CA THR A 199 8.78 12.91 13.24
C THR A 199 8.88 12.66 11.73
N PHE A 200 7.96 11.88 11.17
CA PHE A 200 7.98 11.49 9.76
C PHE A 200 6.86 12.13 8.94
N LYS A 201 6.16 13.14 9.47
CA LYS A 201 5.09 13.88 8.78
C LYS A 201 5.51 14.35 7.38
N GLN A 202 6.78 14.69 7.20
CA GLN A 202 7.34 15.11 5.91
C GLN A 202 7.17 14.07 4.80
N ILE A 203 7.15 12.76 5.11
CA ILE A 203 6.89 11.72 4.09
C ILE A 203 5.49 11.87 3.53
N ARG A 204 4.49 12.02 4.41
CA ARG A 204 3.08 12.12 4.03
C ARG A 204 2.81 13.43 3.28
N GLN A 205 3.46 14.52 3.70
CA GLN A 205 3.47 15.78 2.95
C GLN A 205 4.04 15.60 1.55
N THR A 206 5.20 14.94 1.42
CA THR A 206 5.81 14.66 0.10
C THR A 206 4.89 13.79 -0.75
N VAL A 207 4.24 12.77 -0.19
CA VAL A 207 3.25 11.95 -0.93
C VAL A 207 2.11 12.82 -1.48
N PHE A 208 1.51 13.67 -0.65
CA PHE A 208 0.45 14.59 -1.09
C PHE A 208 0.93 15.58 -2.17
N ASP A 209 2.02 16.31 -1.91
CA ASP A 209 2.55 17.32 -2.84
C ASP A 209 2.97 16.71 -4.18
N TYR A 210 3.51 15.49 -4.15
CA TYR A 210 3.91 14.78 -5.36
C TYR A 210 2.71 14.44 -6.24
N HIS A 211 1.63 13.88 -5.66
CA HIS A 211 0.44 13.50 -6.43
C HIS A 211 -0.35 14.71 -6.92
N THR A 212 -0.43 15.80 -6.15
CA THR A 212 -1.03 17.06 -6.64
C THR A 212 -0.21 17.69 -7.77
N GLY A 213 1.11 17.47 -7.80
CA GLY A 213 1.98 17.78 -8.93
C GLY A 213 1.65 16.94 -10.17
N LEU A 214 1.43 15.64 -10.01
CA LEU A 214 0.99 14.76 -11.10
C LEU A 214 -0.39 15.14 -11.65
N ASP A 215 -1.33 15.55 -10.80
CA ASP A 215 -2.69 15.91 -11.21
C ASP A 215 -2.75 17.15 -12.12
N VAL A 216 -1.71 17.98 -12.12
CA VAL A 216 -1.59 19.13 -13.04
C VAL A 216 -0.77 18.82 -14.30
N MET A 217 -0.22 17.61 -14.43
CA MET A 217 0.64 17.20 -15.55
C MET A 217 -0.05 17.29 -16.91
N THR A 218 -1.35 16.98 -16.98
CA THR A 218 -2.11 17.03 -18.24
C THR A 218 -2.40 18.45 -18.73
N LYS A 219 -2.32 19.44 -17.83
CA LYS A 219 -2.58 20.86 -18.13
C LYS A 219 -1.30 21.64 -18.38
N GLU A 220 -0.34 21.53 -17.45
CA GLU A 220 0.85 22.38 -17.41
C GLU A 220 2.08 21.58 -16.98
N VAL A 221 2.70 20.87 -17.93
CA VAL A 221 3.80 19.92 -17.67
C VAL A 221 4.98 20.56 -16.94
N LYS A 222 5.35 21.80 -17.30
CA LYS A 222 6.47 22.50 -16.65
C LYS A 222 6.17 22.78 -15.17
N ILE A 223 4.97 23.26 -14.87
CA ILE A 223 4.54 23.54 -13.48
C ILE A 223 4.44 22.23 -12.68
N ALA A 224 3.92 21.16 -13.29
CA ALA A 224 3.85 19.84 -12.68
C ALA A 224 5.23 19.35 -12.24
N LYS A 225 6.23 19.41 -13.14
CA LYS A 225 7.61 19.04 -12.84
C LYS A 225 8.22 19.85 -11.71
N GLU A 226 8.01 21.17 -11.68
CA GLU A 226 8.52 22.01 -10.59
C GLU A 226 7.88 21.64 -9.24
N LYS A 227 6.57 21.39 -9.21
CA LYS A 227 5.88 20.93 -7.99
C LYS A 227 6.42 19.58 -7.50
N ILE A 228 6.58 18.62 -8.41
CA ILE A 228 7.12 17.30 -8.10
C ILE A 228 8.56 17.42 -7.59
N LYS A 229 9.38 18.26 -8.23
CA LYS A 229 10.75 18.54 -7.81
C LYS A 229 10.77 19.08 -6.37
N VAL A 230 9.95 20.08 -6.06
CA VAL A 230 9.84 20.64 -4.69
C VAL A 230 9.41 19.57 -3.68
N ALA A 231 8.42 18.74 -4.01
CA ALA A 231 7.95 17.67 -3.13
C ALA A 231 9.07 16.69 -2.78
N VAL A 232 9.89 16.29 -3.76
CA VAL A 232 11.05 15.40 -3.56
C VAL A 232 12.18 16.09 -2.80
N MET A 233 12.45 17.37 -3.09
CA MET A 233 13.47 18.15 -2.38
C MET A 233 13.17 18.28 -0.88
N ASN A 234 11.89 18.32 -0.49
CA ASN A 234 11.48 18.39 0.92
C ASN A 234 11.92 17.16 1.74
N LEU A 235 12.14 15.99 1.12
CA LEU A 235 12.65 14.80 1.81
C LEU A 235 14.07 14.98 2.35
N SER A 236 14.83 15.95 1.84
CA SER A 236 16.15 16.32 2.40
C SER A 236 16.08 16.71 3.87
N ARG A 237 14.99 17.36 4.29
CA ARG A 237 14.75 17.78 5.68
C ARG A 237 14.59 16.56 6.59
N LEU A 238 13.81 15.58 6.13
CA LEU A 238 13.68 14.33 6.87
C LEU A 238 15.00 13.57 6.91
N ASN A 239 15.70 13.46 5.78
CA ASN A 239 16.99 12.75 5.74
C ASN A 239 18.05 13.40 6.66
N ALA A 240 18.00 14.72 6.86
CA ALA A 240 18.87 15.41 7.82
C ALA A 240 18.55 15.05 9.29
N LEU A 241 17.28 14.83 9.63
CA LEU A 241 16.82 14.49 10.98
C LEU A 241 16.88 12.97 11.28
N ARG A 242 16.60 12.16 10.26
CA ARG A 242 16.51 10.70 10.29
C ARG A 242 17.13 10.14 9.00
N PRO A 243 18.47 10.08 8.92
CA PRO A 243 19.15 9.43 7.80
C PRO A 243 18.71 7.97 7.68
N ASN A 244 18.58 7.48 6.45
CA ASN A 244 18.17 6.08 6.17
C ASN A 244 16.81 5.68 6.80
N ALA A 245 15.92 6.65 7.01
CA ALA A 245 14.57 6.37 7.48
C ALA A 245 13.86 5.32 6.62
N PHE A 246 13.22 4.35 7.27
CA PHE A 246 12.53 3.25 6.59
C PHE A 246 11.46 3.77 5.64
N LEU A 247 10.65 4.76 6.06
CA LEU A 247 9.62 5.36 5.21
C LEU A 247 10.17 6.06 3.97
N THR A 248 11.37 6.64 4.03
CA THR A 248 12.04 7.21 2.85
C THR A 248 12.30 6.12 1.81
N ARG A 249 12.74 4.93 2.26
CA ARG A 249 12.92 3.78 1.36
C ARG A 249 11.59 3.34 0.76
N VAL A 250 10.54 3.19 1.58
CA VAL A 250 9.19 2.81 1.12
C VAL A 250 8.68 3.75 0.03
N PHE A 251 8.89 5.07 0.20
CA PHE A 251 8.55 6.06 -0.82
C PHE A 251 9.31 5.81 -2.14
N PHE A 252 10.63 5.60 -2.08
CA PHE A 252 11.43 5.40 -3.30
C PHE A 252 11.22 4.04 -3.97
N ASP A 253 10.86 3.00 -3.21
CA ASP A 253 10.49 1.69 -3.75
C ASP A 253 9.23 1.82 -4.65
N ALA A 254 8.32 2.76 -4.35
CA ALA A 254 7.18 3.07 -5.21
C ALA A 254 7.51 4.09 -6.32
N LYS A 255 8.29 5.13 -6.01
CA LYS A 255 8.39 6.34 -6.85
C LYS A 255 9.61 6.45 -7.74
N SER A 256 10.66 5.66 -7.53
CA SER A 256 11.95 5.88 -8.20
C SER A 256 11.87 5.85 -9.74
N ASP A 257 11.14 4.88 -10.31
CA ASP A 257 10.99 4.78 -11.78
C ASP A 257 10.08 5.88 -12.35
N GLU A 258 9.07 6.30 -11.59
CA GLU A 258 8.19 7.40 -11.97
C GLU A 258 8.94 8.74 -11.95
N ILE A 259 9.78 8.99 -10.94
CA ILE A 259 10.65 10.18 -10.86
C ILE A 259 11.54 10.26 -12.08
N VAL A 260 12.23 9.16 -12.44
CA VAL A 260 13.05 9.10 -13.66
C VAL A 260 12.19 9.45 -14.89
N SER A 261 11.04 8.82 -15.03
CA SER A 261 10.16 9.04 -16.20
C SER A 261 9.68 10.49 -16.31
N VAL A 262 9.31 11.11 -15.18
CA VAL A 262 8.86 12.51 -15.12
C VAL A 262 9.97 13.46 -15.55
N PHE A 263 11.21 13.25 -15.10
CA PHE A 263 12.30 14.19 -15.38
C PHE A 263 13.06 13.91 -16.67
N SER A 264 12.93 12.72 -17.26
CA SER A 264 13.58 12.37 -18.54
C SER A 264 12.77 12.69 -19.80
N GLY A 265 11.46 12.98 -19.69
CA GLY A 265 10.58 13.28 -20.83
C GLY A 265 9.95 14.67 -20.79
N GLY A 266 9.47 15.21 -21.91
CA GLY A 266 8.77 16.50 -21.96
C GLY A 266 9.68 17.74 -21.82
N PRO A 267 9.14 18.94 -21.54
CA PRO A 267 9.92 20.17 -21.46
C PRO A 267 10.95 20.11 -20.33
N SER A 268 12.18 20.56 -20.61
CA SER A 268 13.26 20.58 -19.62
C SER A 268 13.06 21.66 -18.57
N ILE A 269 13.38 21.31 -17.33
CA ILE A 269 13.61 22.24 -16.22
C ILE A 269 15.01 21.98 -15.68
N THR A 270 15.57 22.89 -14.87
CA THR A 270 16.86 22.63 -14.21
C THR A 270 16.70 21.50 -13.19
N VAL A 271 17.46 20.41 -13.36
CA VAL A 271 17.37 19.19 -12.52
C VAL A 271 18.67 18.82 -11.80
N SER A 272 19.74 19.60 -11.93
CA SER A 272 21.04 19.30 -11.30
C SER A 272 20.93 19.19 -9.77
N ASP A 273 20.29 20.17 -9.14
CA ASP A 273 19.99 20.20 -7.70
C ASP A 273 19.10 19.03 -7.24
N LEU A 274 18.14 18.64 -8.08
CA LEU A 274 17.29 17.46 -7.82
C LEU A 274 18.13 16.18 -7.84
N VAL A 275 18.99 15.98 -8.85
CA VAL A 275 19.84 14.80 -8.98
C VAL A 275 20.83 14.71 -7.82
N ASP A 276 21.45 15.83 -7.44
CA ASP A 276 22.35 15.89 -6.28
C ASP A 276 21.62 15.49 -4.98
N ASN A 277 20.41 16.01 -4.79
CA ASN A 277 19.58 15.67 -3.64
C ASN A 277 19.17 14.18 -3.65
N LEU A 278 18.74 13.64 -4.79
CA LEU A 278 18.35 12.23 -4.95
C LEU A 278 19.51 11.28 -4.62
N ASN A 279 20.72 11.60 -5.06
CA ASN A 279 21.92 10.82 -4.71
C ASN A 279 22.24 10.87 -3.21
N LYS A 280 21.91 11.97 -2.52
CA LYS A 280 22.08 12.10 -1.07
C LYS A 280 21.02 11.34 -0.26
N ILE A 281 19.75 11.39 -0.67
CA ILE A 281 18.63 10.84 0.12
C ILE A 281 18.22 9.42 -0.30
N SER A 282 18.62 8.98 -1.49
CA SER A 282 18.31 7.65 -2.04
C SER A 282 19.50 7.09 -2.84
N PRO A 283 20.67 6.90 -2.20
CA PRO A 283 21.88 6.44 -2.88
C PRO A 283 21.73 5.03 -3.50
N LEU A 284 20.84 4.19 -2.96
CA LEU A 284 20.57 2.86 -3.53
C LEU A 284 19.97 2.92 -4.95
N ASN A 285 19.41 4.08 -5.34
CA ASN A 285 18.82 4.31 -6.66
C ASN A 285 19.73 5.17 -7.56
N SER A 286 20.99 5.42 -7.20
CA SER A 286 21.92 6.26 -7.98
C SER A 286 22.06 5.83 -9.44
N SER A 287 21.99 4.53 -9.73
CA SER A 287 21.97 4.03 -11.12
C SER A 287 20.77 4.52 -11.93
N LYS A 288 19.61 4.65 -11.28
CA LYS A 288 18.41 5.23 -11.87
C LYS A 288 18.57 6.74 -12.07
N TRP A 289 19.12 7.45 -11.09
CA TRP A 289 19.27 8.91 -11.15
C TRP A 289 20.20 9.37 -12.28
N MET A 290 21.21 8.58 -12.66
CA MET A 290 22.06 8.86 -13.82
C MET A 290 21.31 8.91 -15.16
N SER A 291 20.12 8.30 -15.24
CA SER A 291 19.31 8.32 -16.46
C SER A 291 18.50 9.62 -16.64
N ILE A 292 18.41 10.45 -15.60
CA ILE A 292 17.81 11.79 -15.68
C ILE A 292 18.76 12.67 -16.47
N LYS A 293 18.39 12.97 -17.73
CA LYS A 293 19.19 13.84 -18.59
C LYS A 293 19.10 15.29 -18.07
N GLN A 294 20.26 15.87 -17.79
CA GLN A 294 20.41 17.28 -17.44
C GLN A 294 20.19 18.19 -18.65
#